data_AF-A0A1I3E3R6-F1
#
_entry.id   AF-A0A1I3E3R6-F1
#
_cell.length_a   1.000
_cell.length_b   1.000
_cell.length_c   1.000
_cell.angle_alpha   90.00
_cell.angle_beta   90.00
_cell.angle_gamma   90.00
#
_symmetry.space_group_name_H-M   'P 1'
#
loop_
_entity.id
_entity.type
_entity.pdbx_description
1 polymer ?
#
loop_
_entity_poly.entity_id
_entity_poly.type
_entity_poly.pdbx_seq_one_letter_code
_entity_poly.pdbx_strand_id
1 'polypeptide(L)' 'MTKAQLLEYLTERAASYRKGCEASIKPNAHMNDVVPADAIEQRVIDAILVDFVNHIGMHQGIDYALYTKDFVNT' A
#
# COMPACT_ATOMS: atom_id res chain seq x y z
N MET A 1 -17.68 3.25 -11.43
CA MET A 1 -16.34 3.74 -11.09
C MET A 1 -15.49 3.70 -12.36
N THR A 2 -14.91 4.82 -12.76
CA THR A 2 -13.94 4.87 -13.87
C THR A 2 -12.61 4.25 -13.41
N LYS A 3 -11.70 3.96 -14.36
CA LYS A 3 -10.35 3.48 -14.03
C LYS A 3 -9.59 4.45 -13.12
N ALA A 4 -9.70 5.76 -13.38
CA ALA A 4 -9.10 6.79 -12.53
C ALA A 4 -9.71 6.81 -11.12
N GLN A 5 -11.04 6.77 -11.02
CA GLN A 5 -11.73 6.71 -9.72
C GLN A 5 -11.37 5.45 -8.91
N LEU A 6 -11.10 4.32 -9.58
CA LEU A 6 -10.61 3.11 -8.91
C LEU A 6 -9.22 3.35 -8.30
N LEU A 7 -8.30 3.97 -9.03
CA LEU A 7 -6.94 4.23 -8.56
C LEU A 7 -6.92 5.26 -7.42
N GLU A 8 -7.76 6.30 -7.50
CA GLU A 8 -7.98 7.25 -6.40
C GLU A 8 -8.50 6.52 -5.14
N TYR A 9 -9.55 5.70 -5.30
CA TYR A 9 -10.10 4.91 -4.20
C TYR A 9 -9.04 3.99 -3.56
N LEU A 10 -8.26 3.28 -4.38
CA LEU A 10 -7.20 2.40 -3.89
C LEU A 10 -6.10 3.19 -3.16
N THR A 11 -5.73 4.36 -3.66
CA THR A 11 -4.76 5.25 -3.03
C THR A 11 -5.23 5.69 -1.65
N GLU A 12 -6.48 6.13 -1.52
CA GLU A 12 -7.07 6.50 -0.24
C GLU A 12 -7.13 5.32 0.75
N ARG A 13 -7.52 4.13 0.28
CA ARG A 13 -7.55 2.93 1.13
C ARG A 13 -6.15 2.54 1.59
N ALA A 14 -5.16 2.57 0.70
CA ALA A 14 -3.78 2.29 1.03
C ALA A 14 -3.21 3.31 2.03
N ALA A 15 -3.47 4.61 1.84
CA ALA A 15 -3.02 5.68 2.73
C ALA A 15 -3.61 5.51 4.14
N SER A 16 -4.91 5.19 4.23
CA SER A 16 -5.59 4.90 5.49
C SER A 16 -4.99 3.66 6.20
N TYR A 17 -4.69 2.60 5.45
CA TYR A 17 -4.15 1.37 6.00
C TYR A 17 -2.67 1.45 6.40
N ARG A 18 -1.89 2.33 5.75
CA ARG A 18 -0.43 2.51 5.92
C ARG A 18 0.06 2.42 7.37
N LYS A 19 -0.57 3.15 8.29
CA LYS A 19 -0.18 3.21 9.72
C LYS A 19 -0.64 1.99 10.51
N GLY A 20 -1.63 1.27 10.01
CA GLY A 20 -2.20 0.06 10.62
C GLY A 20 -1.55 -1.25 10.16
N CYS A 21 -0.67 -1.21 9.14
CA CYS A 21 -0.06 -2.41 8.57
C CYS A 21 0.63 -3.27 9.62
N GLU A 22 1.51 -2.71 10.46
CA GLU A 22 2.22 -3.49 11.48
C GLU A 22 1.25 -4.12 12.49
N ALA A 23 0.27 -3.35 12.97
CA ALA A 23 -0.75 -3.81 13.90
C ALA A 23 -1.67 -4.88 13.32
N SER A 24 -1.80 -4.95 12.00
CA SER A 24 -2.53 -6.00 11.28
C SER A 24 -1.66 -7.23 11.01
N ILE A 25 -0.42 -7.04 10.57
CA ILE A 25 0.50 -8.11 10.17
C ILE A 25 0.97 -8.93 11.36
N LYS A 26 1.44 -8.29 12.45
CA LYS A 26 2.05 -9.00 13.59
C LYS A 26 1.10 -9.98 14.29
N PRO A 27 -0.16 -9.62 14.61
CA PRO A 27 -1.11 -10.57 15.18
C PRO A 27 -1.48 -11.71 14.22
N ASN A 28 -1.40 -11.46 12.91
CA ASN A 28 -1.68 -12.43 11.86
C ASN A 28 -0.39 -13.06 11.30
N ALA A 29 0.61 -13.29 12.16
CA ALA A 29 1.88 -13.92 11.80
C ALA A 29 1.73 -15.23 11.01
N HIS A 30 0.73 -16.05 11.36
CA HIS A 30 0.42 -17.31 10.68
C HIS A 30 0.01 -17.15 9.20
N MET A 31 -0.43 -15.96 8.77
CA MET A 31 -0.75 -15.65 7.37
C MET A 31 0.40 -14.97 6.64
N ASN A 32 1.24 -14.23 7.37
CA ASN A 32 2.20 -13.28 6.81
C ASN A 32 3.66 -13.74 6.90
N ASP A 33 3.91 -14.92 7.50
CA ASP A 33 5.26 -15.49 7.69
C ASP A 33 6.23 -14.51 8.35
N VAL A 34 5.78 -13.90 9.46
CA VAL A 34 6.57 -12.99 10.28
C VAL A 34 6.65 -13.47 11.72
N VAL A 35 7.71 -13.09 12.43
CA VAL A 35 7.84 -13.28 13.88
C VAL A 35 7.72 -11.94 14.62
N PRO A 36 7.36 -11.92 15.91
CA PRO A 36 7.19 -10.66 16.66
C PRO A 36 8.43 -9.75 16.69
N ALA A 37 9.62 -10.35 16.55
CA ALA A 37 10.89 -9.63 16.52
C ALA A 37 11.18 -8.95 15.18
N ASP A 38 10.45 -9.26 14.11
CA ASP A 38 10.68 -8.66 12.81
C ASP A 38 10.38 -7.16 12.83
N ALA A 39 11.33 -6.39 12.30
CA ALA A 39 11.19 -4.97 12.09
C ALA A 39 10.42 -4.74 10.78
N ILE A 40 9.19 -4.22 10.89
CA ILE A 40 8.38 -3.85 9.73
C ILE A 40 8.57 -2.35 9.49
N GLU A 41 9.53 -2.00 8.64
CA GLU A 41 9.87 -0.60 8.38
C GLU A 41 8.77 0.11 7.57
N GLN A 42 8.34 1.29 8.03
CA GLN A 42 7.29 2.05 7.37
C GLN A 42 7.63 2.40 5.90
N ARG A 43 8.90 2.72 5.60
CA ARG A 43 9.32 3.00 4.21
C ARG A 43 9.12 1.80 3.27
N VAL A 44 9.21 0.57 3.80
CA VAL A 44 9.01 -0.66 3.04
C VAL A 44 7.52 -0.87 2.80
N ILE A 45 6.69 -0.65 3.83
CA ILE A 45 5.22 -0.64 3.69
C ILE A 45 4.79 0.35 2.59
N ASP A 46 5.33 1.57 2.63
CA ASP A 46 4.98 2.63 1.68
C ASP A 46 5.33 2.24 0.25
N ALA A 47 6.52 1.67 0.05
CA ALA A 47 6.96 1.19 -1.25
C ALA A 47 6.04 0.08 -1.79
N ILE A 48 5.69 -0.90 -0.95
CA ILE A 48 4.82 -2.02 -1.34
C ILE A 48 3.41 -1.52 -1.71
N LEU A 49 2.82 -0.65 -0.88
CA LEU A 49 1.47 -0.13 -1.13
C LEU A 49 1.42 0.71 -2.41
N VAL A 50 2.39 1.60 -2.61
CA VAL A 50 2.48 2.43 -3.81
C VAL A 50 2.71 1.59 -5.06
N ASP A 51 3.63 0.63 -5.01
CA ASP A 51 3.90 -0.28 -6.13
C ASP A 51 2.66 -1.09 -6.50
N PHE A 52 1.92 -1.61 -5.51
CA PHE A 52 0.70 -2.35 -5.76
C PHE A 52 -0.37 -1.50 -6.47
N VAL A 53 -0.57 -0.25 -6.07
CA VAL A 53 -1.51 0.67 -6.74
C VAL A 53 -1.05 0.96 -8.18
N ASN A 54 0.24 1.23 -8.39
CA ASN A 54 0.80 1.46 -9.72
C ASN A 54 0.71 0.22 -10.61
N HIS A 55 0.94 -0.97 -10.05
CA HIS A 55 0.77 -2.24 -10.74
C HIS A 55 -0.65 -2.40 -11.26
N ILE A 56 -1.65 -2.11 -10.43
CA ILE A 56 -3.05 -2.11 -10.86
C ILE A 56 -3.27 -1.06 -11.96
N GLY A 57 -2.74 0.16 -11.81
CA GLY A 57 -2.80 1.22 -12.82
C GLY A 57 -2.32 0.74 -14.19
N MET A 58 -1.13 0.14 -14.23
CA MET A 58 -0.54 -0.41 -15.45
C MET A 58 -1.44 -1.45 -16.11
N HIS A 59 -2.06 -2.35 -15.33
CA HIS A 59 -3.01 -3.34 -15.84
C HIS A 59 -4.35 -2.73 -16.31
N GLN A 60 -4.68 -1.53 -15.84
CA GLN A 60 -5.80 -0.74 -16.35
C GLN A 60 -5.42 0.11 -17.57
N GLY A 61 -4.16 0.08 -18.03
CA GLY A 61 -3.66 0.92 -19.12
C GLY A 61 -3.49 2.38 -18.73
N ILE A 62 -3.24 2.66 -17.44
CA ILE A 62 -2.96 3.98 -16.90
C ILE A 62 -1.58 3.94 -16.25
N ASP A 63 -0.65 4.75 -16.74
CA ASP A 63 0.56 5.05 -15.98
C ASP A 63 0.18 6.02 -14.85
N TYR A 64 -0.09 5.48 -13.67
CA TYR A 64 -0.59 6.26 -12.54
C TYR A 64 0.52 7.08 -11.87
N ALA A 65 1.77 6.64 -12.00
CA ALA A 65 2.96 7.32 -11.47
C ALA A 65 2.80 7.82 -10.03
N LEU A 66 2.19 7.04 -9.14
CA LEU A 66 2.11 7.37 -7.72
C LEU A 66 3.48 7.25 -7.08
N TYR A 67 3.90 8.27 -6.32
CA TYR A 67 5.17 8.27 -5.61
C TYR A 67 4.96 8.16 -4.10
N THR A 68 5.88 7.50 -3.41
CA THR A 68 5.87 7.39 -1.94
C THR A 68 5.87 8.75 -1.24
N LYS A 69 6.57 9.75 -1.78
CA LYS A 69 6.57 11.13 -1.25
C LYS A 69 5.20 11.81 -1.29
N ASP A 70 4.36 11.46 -2.27
CA ASP A 70 3.02 12.04 -2.44
C ASP A 70 1.99 11.23 -1.64
N PHE A 71 2.23 9.93 -1.51
CA PHE A 71 1.46 8.99 -0.71
C PHE A 71 1.49 9.29 0.80
N VAL A 72 2.64 9.74 1.35
CA VAL A 72 2.77 10.06 2.78
C VAL A 72 1.98 11.31 3.20
N ASN A 73 1.65 12.17 2.23
CA ASN A 73 0.95 13.44 2.45
C ASN A 73 -0.56 13.39 2.10
N THR A 74 -1.07 12.19 1.78
CA THR A 74 -2.49 11.95 1.51
C THR A 74 -3.24 11.67 2.81
#